data_AF-A0A2A6NQL3-F1
#
_entry.id   AF-A0A2A6NQL3-F1
#
_cell.length_a   1.000
_cell.length_b   1.000
_cell.length_c   1.000
_cell.angle_alpha   90.00
_cell.angle_beta   90.00
_cell.angle_gamma   90.00
#
_symmetry.space_group_name_H-M   'P 1'
#
loop_
_entity.id
_entity.type
_entity.pdbx_description
1 polymer ?
#
loop_
_entity_poly.entity_id
_entity_poly.type
_entity_poly.pdbx_seq_one_letter_code
_entity_poly.pdbx_strand_id
1 'polypeptide(L)'
;MPVIELDGAVYFNCCTGTAAPDWSQFVALETGGCTTETDARTGQEWTNGGEPDDVAEFWTVYGRLKEGGCEAITDCKTRAEVDAVALRLSELSGLPVH
;
A
#
# COMPACT_ATOMS: atom_id res chain seq x y z
N MET A 1 -4.94 25.55 9.08
CA MET A 1 -5.46 24.17 9.01
C MET A 1 -4.61 23.35 9.97
N PRO A 2 -5.18 22.52 10.85
CA PRO A 2 -4.37 21.70 11.74
C PRO A 2 -3.48 20.79 10.90
N VAL A 3 -2.19 20.74 11.22
CA VAL A 3 -1.26 19.76 10.64
C VAL A 3 -1.71 18.43 11.22
N ILE A 4 -2.33 17.58 10.40
CA ILE A 4 -2.62 16.22 10.83
C ILE A 4 -1.28 15.50 10.76
N GLU A 5 -0.63 15.34 11.92
CA GLU A 5 0.54 14.46 12.05
C GLU A 5 0.07 13.03 11.79
N LEU A 6 0.37 12.53 10.60
CA LEU A 6 0.15 11.13 10.24
C LEU A 6 1.29 10.31 10.85
N ASP A 7 0.97 9.17 11.45
CA ASP A 7 1.98 8.20 11.86
C ASP A 7 2.55 7.52 10.61
N GLY A 8 3.81 7.84 10.29
CA GLY A 8 4.49 7.28 9.12
C GLY A 8 4.54 5.74 9.12
N ALA A 9 4.60 5.12 10.30
CA ALA A 9 4.61 3.66 10.42
C ALA A 9 3.24 3.01 10.13
N VAL A 10 2.16 3.80 10.09
CA VAL A 10 0.82 3.35 9.71
C VAL A 10 0.54 3.63 8.23
N TYR A 11 0.95 4.81 7.76
CA TYR A 11 0.53 5.28 6.44
C TYR A 11 1.57 5.05 5.33
N PHE A 12 2.83 4.78 5.68
CA PHE A 12 3.95 4.70 4.73
C PHE A 12 4.94 3.58 5.08
N ASN A 13 4.49 2.47 5.67
CA ASN A 13 5.39 1.44 6.20
C ASN A 13 6.21 0.69 5.12
N CYS A 14 5.76 0.73 3.86
CA CYS A 14 6.52 0.20 2.72
C CYS A 14 7.45 1.26 2.12
N CYS A 15 7.25 2.54 2.41
CA CYS A 15 8.05 3.62 1.87
C CYS A 15 9.38 3.79 2.63
N THR A 16 10.39 4.31 1.92
CA THR A 16 11.70 4.55 2.52
C THR A 16 11.59 5.52 3.70
N GLY A 17 12.04 5.08 4.87
CA GLY A 17 12.06 5.89 6.08
C GLY A 17 10.66 6.19 6.65
N THR A 18 9.64 5.39 6.32
CA THR A 18 8.25 5.59 6.78
C THR A 18 7.71 6.99 6.43
N ALA A 19 8.19 7.54 5.32
CA ALA A 19 7.87 8.90 4.87
C ALA A 19 6.95 8.87 3.64
N ALA A 20 6.15 9.92 3.49
CA ALA A 20 5.29 10.08 2.33
C ALA A 20 6.14 10.05 1.04
N PRO A 21 5.71 9.28 0.01
CA PRO A 21 6.39 9.26 -1.27
C PRO A 21 6.16 10.58 -2.03
N ASP A 22 6.89 10.78 -3.13
CA ASP A 22 6.56 11.86 -4.07
C ASP A 22 5.26 11.52 -4.78
N TRP A 23 4.15 12.13 -4.36
CA TRP A 23 2.83 11.90 -4.95
C TRP A 23 2.74 12.24 -6.44
N SER A 24 3.63 13.10 -6.95
CA SER A 24 3.61 13.55 -8.33
C SER A 24 3.97 12.44 -9.34
N GLN A 25 4.53 11.32 -8.88
CA GLN A 25 4.83 10.16 -9.73
C GLN A 25 3.61 9.28 -10.02
N PHE A 26 2.54 9.38 -9.24
CA PHE A 26 1.37 8.51 -9.33
C PHE A 26 0.19 9.16 -10.07
N VAL A 27 -0.73 8.32 -10.57
CA VAL A 27 -2.01 8.73 -11.18
C VAL A 27 -3.24 8.35 -10.37
N ALA A 28 -3.12 7.32 -9.53
CA ALA A 28 -4.19 6.77 -8.72
C ALA A 28 -3.61 5.98 -7.55
N LEU A 29 -4.45 5.69 -6.56
CA LEU A 29 -4.23 4.70 -5.52
C LEU A 29 -5.04 3.46 -5.83
N GLU A 30 -4.49 2.29 -5.56
CA GLU A 30 -5.14 1.00 -5.73
C GLU A 30 -5.00 0.21 -4.42
N THR A 31 -5.91 -0.73 -4.16
CA THR A 31 -5.80 -1.68 -3.04
C THR A 31 -5.72 -3.10 -3.58
N GLY A 32 -4.84 -3.92 -3.01
CA GLY A 32 -4.67 -5.30 -3.44
C GLY A 32 -4.40 -6.24 -2.27
N GLY A 33 -4.91 -7.46 -2.36
CA GLY A 33 -4.55 -8.55 -1.45
C GLY A 33 -3.13 -9.04 -1.72
N CYS A 34 -2.50 -9.54 -0.66
CA CYS A 34 -1.14 -10.06 -0.69
C CYS A 34 -1.06 -11.39 0.05
N THR A 35 -0.20 -12.27 -0.44
CA THR A 35 0.18 -13.53 0.23
C THR A 35 1.68 -13.61 0.38
N THR A 36 2.14 -14.30 1.41
CA THR A 36 3.54 -14.62 1.62
C THR A 36 3.84 -15.99 1.05
N GLU A 37 4.85 -16.08 0.19
CA GLU A 37 5.36 -17.35 -0.30
C GLU A 37 6.75 -17.60 0.28
N THR A 38 7.00 -18.83 0.73
CA THR A 38 8.27 -19.26 1.31
C THR A 38 8.88 -20.36 0.45
N ASP A 39 10.12 -20.16 -0.01
CA ASP A 39 10.89 -21.22 -0.66
C ASP A 39 11.19 -22.33 0.36
N ALA A 40 10.64 -23.51 0.12
CA ALA A 40 10.76 -24.66 1.02
C ALA A 40 12.19 -25.19 1.22
N ARG A 41 13.14 -24.83 0.35
CA ARG A 41 14.54 -25.26 0.40
C ARG A 41 15.43 -24.22 1.06
N THR A 42 15.20 -22.94 0.79
CA THR A 42 16.06 -21.84 1.28
C THR A 42 15.47 -21.11 2.48
N GLY A 43 14.16 -21.21 2.70
CA GLY A 43 13.42 -20.43 3.70
C GLY A 43 13.28 -18.95 3.32
N GLN A 44 13.63 -18.56 2.10
CA GLN A 44 13.45 -17.18 1.64
C GLN A 44 11.97 -16.89 1.43
N GLU A 45 11.52 -15.73 1.90
CA GLU A 45 10.15 -15.26 1.74
C GLU A 45 10.06 -14.11 0.72
N TRP A 46 8.97 -14.10 -0.05
CA TRP A 46 8.59 -12.96 -0.87
C TRP A 46 7.07 -12.72 -0.79
N THR A 47 6.69 -11.48 -1.05
CA THR A 47 5.29 -11.08 -1.13
C THR A 47 4.80 -11.17 -2.56
N ASN A 48 3.72 -11.91 -2.77
CA ASN A 48 2.93 -11.88 -4.00
C ASN A 48 1.79 -10.86 -3.79
N GLY A 49 1.76 -9.81 -4.60
CA GLY A 49 0.72 -8.79 -4.58
C GLY A 49 -0.27 -8.94 -5.72
N GLY A 50 -1.47 -8.39 -5.56
CA GLY A 50 -2.56 -8.49 -6.54
C GLY A 50 -3.37 -9.77 -6.42
N GLU A 51 -3.31 -10.41 -5.25
CA GLU A 51 -4.04 -11.63 -4.95
C GLU A 51 -5.52 -11.32 -4.63
N PRO A 52 -6.44 -12.25 -4.96
CA PRO A 52 -7.85 -12.13 -4.58
C PRO A 52 -8.07 -12.03 -3.06
N ASP A 53 -9.11 -11.31 -2.64
CA ASP A 53 -9.43 -11.10 -1.22
C ASP A 53 -9.66 -12.40 -0.42
N ASP A 54 -10.12 -13.49 -1.07
CA ASP A 54 -10.41 -14.77 -0.42
C ASP A 54 -9.16 -15.60 -0.12
N VAL A 55 -8.02 -15.25 -0.71
CA VAL A 55 -6.72 -15.90 -0.46
C VAL A 55 -5.71 -14.96 0.20
N ALA A 56 -6.02 -13.66 0.29
CA ALA A 56 -5.15 -12.65 0.88
C ALA A 56 -4.87 -12.90 2.37
N GLU A 57 -3.61 -12.79 2.76
CA GLU A 57 -3.13 -12.83 4.15
C GLU A 57 -3.07 -11.42 4.77
N PHE A 58 -2.84 -10.43 3.92
CA PHE A 58 -2.86 -8.99 4.24
C PHE A 58 -3.20 -8.19 2.98
N TRP A 59 -3.32 -6.87 3.11
CA TRP A 59 -3.65 -5.97 2.01
C TRP A 59 -2.69 -4.80 1.95
N THR A 60 -2.46 -4.27 0.76
CA THR A 60 -1.54 -3.16 0.53
C THR A 60 -2.25 -2.05 -0.22
N VAL A 61 -1.98 -0.80 0.17
CA VAL A 61 -2.27 0.37 -0.68
C VAL A 61 -1.09 0.55 -1.63
N TYR A 62 -1.40 0.59 -2.92
CA TYR A 62 -0.44 0.81 -3.99
C TYR A 62 -0.62 2.19 -4.62
N GLY A 63 0.48 2.83 -4.99
CA GLY A 63 0.49 3.99 -5.88
C GLY A 63 0.68 3.54 -7.32
N ARG A 64 -0.29 3.80 -8.19
CA ARG A 64 -0.18 3.48 -9.63
C ARG A 64 0.72 4.51 -10.31
N LEU A 65 1.83 4.07 -10.87
CA LEU A 65 2.84 4.94 -11.49
C LEU A 65 2.37 5.48 -12.85
N LYS A 66 2.76 6.72 -13.17
CA LYS A 66 2.55 7.34 -14.49
C LYS A 66 3.21 6.56 -15.63
N GLU A 67 4.36 5.96 -15.37
CA GLU A 67 5.11 5.16 -16.35
C GLU A 67 4.59 3.73 -16.50
N GLY A 68 3.60 3.34 -15.68
CA GLY A 68 3.06 1.99 -15.61
C GLY A 68 3.62 1.20 -14.42
N GLY A 69 2.86 0.19 -13.98
CA GLY A 69 3.16 -0.53 -12.74
C GLY A 69 2.69 0.22 -11.49
N CYS A 70 3.04 -0.32 -10.33
CA CYS A 70 2.60 0.18 -9.03
C CYS A 70 3.73 0.06 -7.98
N GLU A 71 3.73 0.96 -6.99
CA GLU A 71 4.60 0.88 -5.82
C GLU A 71 3.78 0.66 -4.55
N ALA A 72 4.29 -0.18 -3.63
CA ALA A 72 3.67 -0.38 -2.33
C ALA A 72 3.87 0.86 -1.45
N ILE A 73 2.78 1.38 -0.88
CA ILE A 73 2.80 2.53 0.02
C ILE A 73 2.73 2.05 1.47
N THR A 74 1.74 1.20 1.77
CA THR A 74 1.55 0.68 3.13
C THR A 74 0.79 -0.63 3.15
N ASP A 75 1.23 -1.54 4.01
CA ASP A 75 0.60 -2.82 4.31
C ASP A 75 -0.34 -2.70 5.52
N CYS A 76 -1.47 -3.39 5.43
CA CYS A 76 -2.59 -3.37 6.37
C CYS A 76 -3.05 -4.82 6.62
N LYS A 77 -3.49 -5.13 7.83
CA LYS A 77 -3.84 -6.50 8.22
C LYS A 77 -5.24 -6.92 7.80
N THR A 78 -6.10 -5.96 7.48
CA THR A 78 -7.51 -6.24 7.15
C THR A 78 -7.96 -5.43 5.96
N ARG A 79 -8.94 -5.96 5.22
CA ARG A 79 -9.59 -5.25 4.12
C ARG A 79 -10.16 -3.89 4.55
N ALA A 80 -10.84 -3.84 5.69
CA ALA A 80 -11.41 -2.59 6.20
C ALA A 80 -10.34 -1.54 6.54
N GLU A 81 -9.19 -1.98 7.04
CA GLU A 81 -8.06 -1.10 7.35
C GLU A 81 -7.44 -0.53 6.06
N VAL A 82 -7.20 -1.37 5.05
CA VAL A 82 -6.60 -0.90 3.78
C VAL A 82 -7.51 0.11 3.08
N ASP A 83 -8.83 -0.10 3.10
CA ASP A 83 -9.79 0.81 2.48
C ASP A 83 -9.83 2.17 3.22
N ALA A 84 -9.77 2.15 4.55
CA ALA A 84 -9.73 3.37 5.36
C ALA A 84 -8.42 4.15 5.14
N VAL A 85 -7.29 3.44 5.06
CA VAL A 85 -5.98 4.04 4.80
C VAL A 85 -5.90 4.58 3.37
N ALA A 86 -6.41 3.87 2.37
CA ALA A 86 -6.47 4.33 0.99
C ALA A 86 -7.28 5.63 0.85
N LEU A 87 -8.45 5.72 1.50
CA LEU A 87 -9.25 6.94 1.53
C LEU A 87 -8.47 8.10 2.16
N ARG A 88 -7.80 7.84 3.28
CA ARG A 88 -7.02 8.87 3.97
C ARG A 88 -5.83 9.36 3.13
N LEU A 89 -5.17 8.44 2.43
CA LEU A 89 -4.07 8.77 1.51
C LEU A 89 -4.58 9.49 0.26
N SER A 90 -5.79 9.20 -0.21
CA SER A 90 -6.46 9.94 -1.28
C SER A 90 -6.71 11.39 -0.87
N GLU A 91 -7.23 11.64 0.33
CA GLU A 91 -7.41 12.99 0.86
C GLU A 91 -6.08 13.76 0.97
N LEU A 92 -4.99 13.08 1.33
CA LEU A 92 -3.68 13.68 1.48
C LEU A 92 -3.02 14.01 0.14
N SER A 93 -3.08 13.08 -0.81
CA SER A 93 -2.37 13.15 -2.10
C SER A 93 -3.17 13.86 -3.19
N GLY A 94 -4.51 13.92 -3.05
CA GLY A 94 -5.42 14.36 -4.10
C GLY A 94 -5.63 13.34 -5.23
N LEU A 95 -5.12 12.11 -5.06
CA LEU A 95 -5.26 11.04 -6.05
C LEU A 95 -6.56 10.25 -5.84
N PRO A 96 -7.24 9.80 -6.91
CA PRO A 96 -8.41 8.93 -6.77
C PRO A 96 -8.02 7.53 -6.28
N VAL A 97 -8.93 6.86 -5.57
CA VAL A 97 -8.83 5.42 -5.24
C VAL A 97 -9.60 4.61 -6.28
N HIS A 98 -8.99 3.55 -6.78
CA HIS A 98 -9.53 2.65 -7.81
C HIS A 98 -9.74 1.23 -7.26
#